data_AF-A0A382QEX4-F1
#
_entry.id   AF-A0A382QEX4-F1
#
_cell.length_a   1.000
_cell.length_b   1.000
_cell.length_c   1.000
_cell.angle_alpha   90.00
_cell.angle_beta   90.00
_cell.angle_gamma   90.00
#
_symmetry.space_group_name_H-M   'P 1'
#
loop_
_entity.id
_entity.type
_entity.pdbx_description
1 polymer ?
#
loop_
_entity_poly.entity_id
_entity_poly.type
_entity_poly.pdbx_seq_one_letter_code
_entity_poly.pdbx_strand_id
1 'polypeptide(L)'
;MDQDIGGHSTAFASTGRVDRWWVEPFATGAGFLCFVIYTTWAMFQAGHYWAGSYLSPLYSPLFYIDPLAAGAAPMEHAWFGSWPQWWPTWLPPSPAIFILAGPLAFRMTCYYYRKFYYRSYFATPPACAVTSIPQKKYKGESALFLFQNIHRYTLYIAIGYIIILGYDAGLAFFRDGEFGVGVGTFVLCLNVVLLSGYTFGCHAFRHLIGGRGDCFSCSAGQEHLGHKAWKQVSRLNTRHMMWAWISMIWVGVTDFYVRMVS
;
A
#
# COMPACT_ATOMS: atom_id res chain seq x y z
N MET A 1 35.80 7.46 -30.56
CA MET A 1 35.23 8.69 -29.99
C MET A 1 33.86 8.81 -30.61
N ASP A 2 32.88 8.13 -30.02
CA ASP A 2 31.53 8.04 -30.59
C ASP A 2 30.85 9.40 -30.39
N GLN A 3 30.60 10.10 -31.50
CA GLN A 3 29.85 11.34 -31.50
C GLN A 3 28.36 11.00 -31.28
N ASP A 4 27.86 11.34 -30.11
CA ASP A 4 26.43 11.32 -29.79
C ASP A 4 25.69 12.29 -30.73
N ILE A 5 24.80 11.74 -31.54
CA ILE A 5 24.13 12.40 -32.68
C ILE A 5 23.05 13.41 -32.23
N GLY A 6 23.14 13.97 -31.02
CA GLY A 6 22.06 14.77 -30.42
C GLY A 6 22.46 15.90 -29.49
N GLY A 7 23.74 16.18 -29.24
CA GLY A 7 24.18 17.32 -28.42
C GLY A 7 23.73 17.34 -26.95
N HIS A 8 23.02 16.30 -26.49
CA HIS A 8 22.57 16.16 -25.12
C HIS A 8 23.56 15.32 -24.32
N SER A 9 23.96 15.84 -23.16
CA SER A 9 24.85 15.13 -22.24
C SER A 9 24.23 13.80 -21.78
N THR A 10 24.99 12.73 -21.94
CA THR A 10 24.68 11.37 -21.48
C THR A 10 25.12 11.10 -20.03
N ALA A 11 25.72 12.10 -19.38
CA ALA A 11 26.10 12.00 -17.98
C ALA A 11 24.87 11.94 -17.07
N PHE A 12 24.92 11.09 -16.04
CA PHE A 12 23.87 10.96 -15.05
C PHE A 12 23.47 12.33 -14.45
N ALA A 13 22.17 12.54 -14.28
CA ALA A 13 21.58 13.76 -13.71
C ALA A 13 21.86 15.05 -14.48
N SER A 14 22.46 14.99 -15.68
CA SER A 14 22.61 16.14 -16.55
C SER A 14 21.23 16.65 -16.98
N THR A 15 21.04 17.97 -16.93
CA THR A 15 19.76 18.60 -17.29
C THR A 15 19.93 20.08 -17.60
N GLY A 16 19.07 20.61 -18.48
CA GLY A 16 18.92 22.06 -18.70
C GLY A 16 17.90 22.72 -17.76
N ARG A 17 17.33 21.96 -16.82
CA ARG A 17 16.33 22.46 -15.86
C ARG A 17 17.00 23.31 -14.78
N VAL A 18 16.37 24.44 -14.47
CA VAL A 18 16.78 25.36 -13.39
C VAL A 18 15.98 25.16 -12.10
N ASP A 19 14.88 24.41 -12.16
CA ASP A 19 14.03 24.13 -11.01
C ASP A 19 14.57 22.98 -10.15
N ARG A 20 14.03 22.84 -8.94
CA ARG A 20 14.43 21.80 -7.98
C ARG A 20 13.81 20.44 -8.33
N TRP A 21 14.11 19.94 -9.52
CA TRP A 21 13.57 18.69 -10.09
C TRP A 21 13.79 17.47 -9.19
N TRP A 22 14.83 17.49 -8.35
CA TRP A 22 15.20 16.40 -7.45
C TRP A 22 14.31 16.29 -6.21
N VAL A 23 13.53 17.33 -5.87
CA VAL A 23 12.74 17.35 -4.63
C VAL A 23 11.63 16.30 -4.65
N GLU A 24 10.89 16.16 -5.75
CA GLU A 24 9.83 15.14 -5.89
C GLU A 24 10.37 13.70 -5.70
N PRO A 25 11.38 13.23 -6.47
CA PRO A 25 11.91 11.88 -6.29
C PRO A 25 12.60 11.70 -4.93
N PHE A 26 13.28 12.71 -4.39
CA PHE A 26 13.89 12.60 -3.07
C PHE A 26 12.84 12.46 -1.96
N ALA A 27 11.84 13.35 -1.92
CA ALA A 27 10.82 13.34 -0.88
C ALA A 27 9.99 12.05 -0.90
N THR A 28 9.62 11.60 -2.11
CA THR A 28 8.91 10.33 -2.25
C THR A 28 9.79 9.14 -1.87
N GLY A 29 11.09 9.17 -2.23
CA GLY A 29 12.07 8.13 -1.92
C GLY A 29 12.26 7.99 -0.41
N ALA A 30 12.59 9.10 0.23
CA ALA A 30 12.77 9.15 1.68
C ALA A 30 11.49 8.73 2.41
N GLY A 31 10.33 9.24 2.02
CA GLY A 31 9.05 8.90 2.66
C GLY A 31 8.72 7.41 2.61
N PHE A 32 8.89 6.78 1.44
CA PHE A 32 8.66 5.33 1.32
C PHE A 32 9.71 4.52 2.09
N LEU A 33 10.98 4.92 2.05
CA LEU A 33 12.04 4.26 2.80
C LEU A 33 11.79 4.32 4.31
N CYS A 34 11.41 5.48 4.85
CA CYS A 34 11.01 5.63 6.24
C CYS A 34 9.85 4.69 6.61
N PHE A 35 8.83 4.59 5.75
CA PHE A 35 7.70 3.69 5.95
C PHE A 35 8.12 2.21 5.96
N VAL A 36 9.00 1.81 5.03
CA VAL A 36 9.52 0.43 4.98
C VAL A 36 10.36 0.12 6.22
N ILE A 37 11.24 1.02 6.65
CA ILE A 37 12.03 0.87 7.88
C ILE A 37 11.10 0.72 9.08
N TYR A 38 10.10 1.60 9.22
CA TYR A 38 9.15 1.54 10.32
C TYR A 38 8.37 0.22 10.36
N THR A 39 7.78 -0.19 9.23
CA THR A 39 6.96 -1.41 9.18
C THR A 39 7.81 -2.68 9.32
N THR A 40 9.06 -2.67 8.83
CA THR A 40 10.02 -3.77 9.06
C THR A 40 10.40 -3.85 10.54
N TRP A 41 10.70 -2.72 11.18
CA TRP A 41 10.97 -2.69 12.61
C TRP A 41 9.78 -3.19 13.43
N ALA A 42 8.57 -2.70 13.14
CA ALA A 42 7.34 -3.14 13.81
C ALA A 42 7.16 -4.67 13.66
N MET A 43 7.34 -5.19 12.45
CA MET A 43 7.27 -6.63 12.18
C MET A 43 8.22 -7.44 13.07
N PHE A 44 9.47 -7.00 13.28
CA PHE A 44 10.42 -7.71 14.14
C PHE A 44 10.18 -7.48 15.63
N GLN A 45 9.61 -6.33 16.01
CA GLN A 45 9.29 -6.01 17.41
C GLN A 45 8.14 -6.87 17.94
N ALA A 46 7.20 -7.28 17.08
CA ALA A 46 6.23 -8.36 17.33
C ALA A 46 5.31 -8.18 18.57
N GLY A 47 5.09 -6.95 19.04
CA GLY A 47 4.28 -6.64 20.21
C GLY A 47 3.59 -5.28 20.11
N HIS A 48 2.88 -4.90 21.17
CA HIS A 48 2.17 -3.62 21.29
C HIS A 48 1.29 -3.32 20.06
N TYR A 49 0.51 -4.32 19.65
CA TYR A 49 -0.34 -4.24 18.47
C TYR A 49 -1.83 -4.29 18.81
N TRP A 50 -2.18 -4.47 20.08
CA TRP A 50 -3.54 -4.47 20.58
C TRP A 50 -3.67 -3.65 21.87
N ALA A 51 -4.73 -2.85 21.97
CA ALA A 51 -5.04 -2.03 23.13
C ALA A 51 -6.54 -1.90 23.35
N GLY A 52 -7.09 -2.59 24.35
CA GLY A 52 -8.52 -2.55 24.68
C GLY A 52 -9.39 -3.15 23.58
N SER A 53 -9.87 -2.35 22.63
CA SER A 53 -10.61 -2.83 21.46
C SER A 53 -9.92 -2.48 20.13
N TYR A 54 -8.69 -1.95 20.20
CA TYR A 54 -7.98 -1.43 19.04
C TYR A 54 -6.90 -2.39 18.58
N LEU A 55 -7.07 -2.91 17.35
CA LEU A 55 -6.09 -3.77 16.70
C LEU A 55 -5.34 -3.00 15.62
N SER A 56 -4.01 -3.06 15.65
CA SER A 56 -3.17 -2.43 14.64
C SER A 56 -3.39 -3.05 13.25
N PRO A 57 -3.55 -2.24 12.20
CA PRO A 57 -3.73 -2.72 10.83
C PRO A 57 -2.47 -3.37 10.24
N LEU A 58 -1.30 -3.25 10.87
CA LEU A 58 -0.08 -3.93 10.40
C LEU A 58 -0.04 -5.41 10.80
N TYR A 59 -0.85 -5.80 11.79
CA TYR A 59 -0.86 -7.15 12.36
C TYR A 59 -2.10 -7.95 11.99
N SER A 60 -3.18 -7.29 11.57
CA SER A 60 -4.45 -7.94 11.24
C SER A 60 -4.50 -8.51 9.81
N PRO A 61 -5.06 -9.72 9.57
CA PRO A 61 -5.65 -10.63 10.55
C PRO A 61 -4.61 -11.37 11.42
N LEU A 62 -5.00 -11.67 12.65
CA LEU A 62 -4.19 -12.46 13.57
C LEU A 62 -4.36 -13.95 13.26
N PHE A 63 -3.48 -14.51 12.43
CA PHE A 63 -3.47 -15.96 12.18
C PHE A 63 -3.04 -16.75 13.41
N TYR A 64 -1.94 -16.31 14.04
CA TYR A 64 -1.40 -16.88 15.25
C TYR A 64 -1.10 -15.77 16.26
N ILE A 65 -1.27 -16.06 17.54
CA ILE A 65 -0.97 -15.13 18.64
C ILE A 65 0.05 -15.77 19.59
N ASP A 66 1.05 -14.99 20.01
CA ASP A 66 1.88 -15.33 21.15
C ASP A 66 1.25 -14.68 22.40
N PRO A 67 0.65 -15.47 23.33
CA PRO A 67 0.01 -14.92 24.51
C PRO A 67 1.00 -14.27 25.50
N LEU A 68 2.31 -14.51 25.32
CA LEU A 68 3.36 -13.90 26.14
C LEU A 68 3.86 -12.57 25.58
N ALA A 69 3.47 -12.21 24.35
CA ALA A 69 3.88 -10.95 23.76
C ALA A 69 3.19 -9.77 24.45
N ALA A 70 3.96 -8.73 24.79
CA ALA A 70 3.44 -7.52 25.39
C ALA A 70 2.44 -6.84 24.44
N GLY A 71 1.27 -6.43 24.94
CA GLY A 71 0.22 -5.82 24.12
C GLY A 71 -0.31 -6.74 23.00
N ALA A 72 -0.34 -8.05 23.25
CA ALA A 72 -0.99 -9.03 22.39
C ALA A 72 -2.52 -9.00 22.56
N ALA A 73 -3.23 -9.29 21.47
CA ALA A 73 -4.67 -9.46 21.52
C ALA A 73 -5.06 -10.77 22.24
N PRO A 74 -6.29 -10.86 22.78
CA PRO A 74 -6.84 -12.10 23.32
C PRO A 74 -6.86 -13.25 22.30
N MET A 75 -6.79 -14.48 22.80
CA MET A 75 -6.70 -15.67 21.95
C MET A 75 -7.94 -15.88 21.07
N GLU A 76 -9.11 -15.36 21.44
CA GLU A 76 -10.32 -15.41 20.60
C GLU A 76 -10.16 -14.69 19.26
N HIS A 77 -9.22 -13.75 19.13
CA HIS A 77 -8.95 -13.08 17.86
C HIS A 77 -8.02 -13.90 16.93
N ALA A 78 -7.37 -14.96 17.43
CA ALA A 78 -6.50 -15.81 16.63
C ALA A 78 -7.32 -16.77 15.76
N TRP A 79 -7.06 -16.78 14.45
CA TRP A 79 -7.78 -17.67 13.53
C TRP A 79 -7.36 -19.13 13.68
N PHE A 80 -6.09 -19.39 14.00
CA PHE A 80 -5.52 -20.73 14.12
C PHE A 80 -4.94 -21.00 15.52
N GLY A 81 -5.11 -20.08 16.48
CA GLY A 81 -4.66 -20.22 17.87
C GLY A 81 -3.22 -19.74 18.10
N SER A 82 -2.48 -20.44 18.96
CA SER A 82 -1.10 -20.08 19.31
C SER A 82 -0.09 -20.45 18.23
N TRP A 83 1.09 -19.84 18.27
CA TRP A 83 2.16 -20.15 17.34
C TRP A 83 2.59 -21.63 17.39
N PRO A 84 2.82 -22.26 16.23
CA PRO A 84 3.25 -23.64 16.16
C PRO A 84 4.66 -23.84 16.73
N GLN A 85 4.90 -24.97 17.39
CA GLN A 85 6.20 -25.30 18.00
C GLN A 85 7.36 -25.42 17.00
N TRP A 86 7.07 -25.69 15.72
CA TRP A 86 8.09 -25.79 14.68
C TRP A 86 8.57 -24.42 14.17
N TRP A 87 7.96 -23.32 14.61
CA TRP A 87 8.32 -21.98 14.15
C TRP A 87 9.81 -21.69 14.41
N PRO A 88 10.56 -21.14 13.42
CA PRO A 88 11.99 -20.96 13.57
C PRO A 88 12.33 -20.00 14.72
N THR A 89 13.21 -20.44 15.62
CA THR A 89 13.59 -19.67 16.82
C THR A 89 14.32 -18.36 16.52
N TRP A 90 14.92 -18.23 15.33
CA TRP A 90 15.61 -17.02 14.88
C TRP A 90 14.65 -15.95 14.32
N LEU A 91 13.38 -16.28 14.08
CA LEU A 91 12.39 -15.38 13.52
C LEU A 91 11.32 -15.07 14.58
N PRO A 92 11.12 -13.80 14.98
CA PRO A 92 10.10 -13.45 15.96
C PRO A 92 8.70 -13.93 15.53
N PRO A 93 7.88 -14.48 16.44
CA PRO A 93 6.53 -14.95 16.16
C PRO A 93 5.56 -13.75 15.99
N SER A 94 5.73 -13.03 14.88
CA SER A 94 5.00 -11.79 14.59
C SER A 94 3.87 -12.00 13.57
N PRO A 95 2.61 -11.66 13.91
CA PRO A 95 1.49 -11.73 12.98
C PRO A 95 1.74 -10.93 11.68
N ALA A 96 2.46 -9.81 11.78
CA ALA A 96 2.76 -8.93 10.67
C ALA A 96 3.54 -9.60 9.52
N ILE A 97 4.30 -10.67 9.79
CA ILE A 97 5.13 -11.37 8.79
C ILE A 97 4.28 -11.91 7.63
N PHE A 98 3.11 -12.47 7.93
CA PHE A 98 2.23 -13.03 6.90
C PHE A 98 1.46 -11.96 6.13
N ILE A 99 1.22 -10.82 6.80
CA ILE A 99 0.28 -9.83 6.35
C ILE A 99 0.93 -8.78 5.47
N LEU A 100 2.06 -8.22 5.90
CA LEU A 100 2.69 -7.05 5.25
C LEU A 100 3.03 -7.29 3.77
N ALA A 101 3.32 -8.54 3.38
CA ALA A 101 3.61 -8.90 2.00
C ALA A 101 2.46 -8.56 1.03
N GLY A 102 1.20 -8.73 1.45
CA GLY A 102 0.03 -8.47 0.60
C GLY A 102 -0.14 -6.98 0.25
N PRO A 103 -0.30 -6.08 1.25
CA PRO A 103 -0.38 -4.64 1.02
C PRO A 103 0.88 -4.07 0.36
N LEU A 104 2.07 -4.60 0.67
CA LEU A 104 3.31 -4.20 -0.01
C LEU A 104 3.28 -4.59 -1.48
N ALA A 105 2.88 -5.82 -1.82
CA ALA A 105 2.76 -6.28 -3.20
C ALA A 105 1.74 -5.45 -3.98
N PHE A 106 0.58 -5.15 -3.40
CA PHE A 106 -0.43 -4.30 -4.04
C PHE A 106 0.08 -2.88 -4.33
N ARG A 107 0.88 -2.31 -3.41
CA ARG A 107 1.55 -1.01 -3.63
C ARG A 107 2.64 -1.12 -4.69
N MET A 108 3.62 -2.01 -4.54
CA MET A 108 4.79 -2.12 -5.43
C MET A 108 4.46 -2.51 -6.88
N THR A 109 3.34 -3.19 -7.09
CA THR A 109 2.85 -3.54 -8.42
C THR A 109 2.00 -2.44 -9.06
N CYS A 110 1.56 -1.44 -8.30
CA CYS A 110 0.78 -0.32 -8.81
C CYS A 110 1.64 0.55 -9.75
N TYR A 111 1.04 0.98 -10.86
CA TYR A 111 1.66 1.88 -11.83
C TYR A 111 2.22 3.18 -11.19
N TYR A 112 1.54 3.69 -10.16
CA TYR A 112 1.99 4.86 -9.43
C TYR A 112 3.32 4.61 -8.68
N TYR A 113 3.37 3.57 -7.86
CA TYR A 113 4.58 3.20 -7.12
C TYR A 113 5.72 2.81 -8.06
N ARG A 114 5.38 2.20 -9.20
CA ARG A 114 6.31 1.92 -10.29
C ARG A 114 7.03 3.17 -10.75
N LYS A 115 6.29 4.21 -11.14
CA LYS A 115 6.88 5.51 -11.50
C LYS A 115 7.77 6.04 -10.38
N PHE A 116 7.33 5.90 -9.14
CA PHE A 116 8.05 6.35 -7.96
C PHE A 116 9.43 5.68 -7.80
N TYR A 117 9.53 4.34 -7.74
CA TYR A 117 10.82 3.68 -7.53
C TYR A 117 11.75 3.75 -8.73
N TYR A 118 11.21 3.81 -9.97
CA TYR A 118 12.05 4.07 -11.15
C TYR A 118 12.68 5.45 -11.09
N ARG A 119 11.97 6.48 -10.61
CA ARG A 119 12.52 7.83 -10.45
C ARG A 119 13.48 7.95 -9.28
N SER A 120 13.11 7.39 -8.13
CA SER A 120 13.77 7.68 -6.85
C SER A 120 14.90 6.72 -6.51
N TYR A 121 14.76 5.43 -6.86
CA TYR A 121 15.75 4.40 -6.52
C TYR A 121 16.57 3.93 -7.72
N PHE A 122 15.96 3.82 -8.90
CA PHE A 122 16.66 3.39 -10.12
C PHE A 122 17.14 4.54 -11.00
N ALA A 123 16.64 5.75 -10.77
CA ALA A 123 16.91 6.96 -11.54
C ALA A 123 16.84 6.77 -13.07
N THR A 124 15.73 6.21 -13.56
CA THR A 124 15.48 5.85 -14.96
C THR A 124 14.19 6.43 -15.56
N PRO A 125 14.20 7.69 -16.04
CA PRO A 125 14.98 8.83 -15.55
C PRO A 125 14.37 9.42 -14.26
N PRO A 126 15.14 10.14 -13.42
CA PRO A 126 14.64 10.68 -12.14
C PRO A 126 13.58 11.78 -12.32
N ALA A 127 13.65 12.55 -13.42
CA ALA A 127 12.63 13.51 -13.81
C ALA A 127 12.62 13.72 -15.33
N CYS A 128 11.58 14.39 -15.85
CA CYS A 128 11.54 14.78 -17.25
C CYS A 128 12.73 15.71 -17.58
N ALA A 129 13.36 15.49 -18.73
CA ALA A 129 14.55 16.22 -19.19
C ALA A 129 15.77 16.13 -18.24
N VAL A 130 15.84 15.10 -17.39
CA VAL A 130 17.02 14.78 -16.57
C VAL A 130 17.57 13.43 -17.03
N THR A 131 18.85 13.39 -17.39
CA THR A 131 19.49 12.18 -17.91
C THR A 131 19.51 11.07 -16.85
N SER A 132 19.07 9.87 -17.23
CA SER A 132 19.03 8.69 -16.38
C SER A 132 20.43 8.13 -16.09
N ILE A 133 20.53 7.17 -15.17
CA ILE A 133 21.73 6.33 -15.07
C ILE A 133 21.96 5.64 -16.43
N PRO A 134 23.14 5.76 -17.05
CA PRO A 134 23.43 5.17 -18.35
C PRO A 134 23.15 3.66 -18.36
N GLN A 135 22.31 3.21 -19.30
CA GLN A 135 21.99 1.80 -19.49
C GLN A 135 22.64 1.30 -20.78
N LYS A 136 23.44 0.23 -20.71
CA LYS A 136 24.08 -0.35 -21.91
C LYS A 136 23.07 -0.94 -22.89
N LYS A 137 22.08 -1.67 -22.36
CA LYS A 137 21.00 -2.31 -23.14
C LYS A 137 19.69 -2.17 -22.37
N TYR A 138 18.84 -1.26 -22.81
CA TYR A 138 17.49 -1.14 -22.26
C TYR A 138 16.61 -2.28 -22.79
N LYS A 139 16.18 -3.16 -21.91
CA LYS A 139 15.24 -4.26 -22.23
C LYS A 139 13.81 -3.96 -21.78
N GLY A 140 13.58 -2.80 -21.16
CA GLY A 140 12.31 -2.49 -20.50
C GLY A 140 11.92 -3.54 -19.45
N GLU A 141 10.63 -3.77 -19.32
CA GLU A 141 10.03 -4.67 -18.32
C GLU A 141 9.87 -6.11 -18.83
N SER A 142 10.86 -6.62 -19.57
CA SER A 142 10.75 -7.93 -20.25
C SER A 142 11.21 -9.14 -19.39
N ALA A 143 11.62 -8.93 -18.15
CA ALA A 143 12.19 -9.97 -17.29
C ALA A 143 11.70 -9.83 -15.84
N LEU A 144 12.57 -9.42 -14.90
CA LEU A 144 12.25 -9.32 -13.47
C LEU A 144 10.96 -8.53 -13.21
N PHE A 145 10.76 -7.43 -13.92
CA PHE A 145 9.60 -6.53 -13.73
C PHE A 145 8.27 -7.07 -14.28
N LEU A 146 8.23 -8.27 -14.83
CA LEU A 146 6.98 -8.92 -15.23
C LEU A 146 6.04 -9.14 -14.03
N PHE A 147 6.58 -9.25 -12.81
CA PHE A 147 5.76 -9.35 -11.59
C PHE A 147 4.80 -8.17 -11.45
N GLN A 148 5.09 -7.00 -12.04
CA GLN A 148 4.21 -5.85 -11.95
C GLN A 148 2.84 -6.08 -12.63
N ASN A 149 2.73 -7.07 -13.54
CA ASN A 149 1.45 -7.48 -14.14
C ASN A 149 0.52 -8.18 -13.14
N ILE A 150 1.06 -8.66 -12.00
CA ILE A 150 0.24 -9.30 -10.95
C ILE A 150 -0.64 -8.30 -10.18
N HIS A 151 -0.52 -7.00 -10.44
CA HIS A 151 -1.31 -5.97 -9.76
C HIS A 151 -2.82 -6.31 -9.75
N ARG A 152 -3.32 -6.84 -10.88
CA ARG A 152 -4.70 -7.32 -11.03
C ARG A 152 -5.07 -8.38 -10.00
N TYR A 153 -4.16 -9.29 -9.65
CA TYR A 153 -4.40 -10.33 -8.65
C TYR A 153 -4.28 -9.77 -7.23
N THR A 154 -3.29 -8.92 -6.99
CA THR A 154 -3.11 -8.28 -5.67
C THR A 154 -4.27 -7.36 -5.30
N LEU A 155 -5.06 -6.87 -6.28
CA LEU A 155 -6.30 -6.14 -6.01
C LEU A 155 -7.30 -6.98 -5.20
N TYR A 156 -7.50 -8.25 -5.55
CA TYR A 156 -8.45 -9.11 -4.83
C TYR A 156 -8.00 -9.33 -3.38
N ILE A 157 -6.69 -9.51 -3.18
CA ILE A 157 -6.09 -9.61 -1.85
C ILE A 157 -6.32 -8.31 -1.08
N ALA A 158 -6.09 -7.14 -1.70
CA ALA A 158 -6.30 -5.84 -1.08
C ALA A 158 -7.77 -5.62 -0.68
N ILE A 159 -8.73 -6.04 -1.51
CA ILE A 159 -10.17 -5.99 -1.16
C ILE A 159 -10.46 -6.85 0.07
N GLY A 160 -9.89 -8.06 0.14
CA GLY A 160 -9.99 -8.92 1.33
C GLY A 160 -9.48 -8.22 2.60
N TYR A 161 -8.31 -7.57 2.52
CA TYR A 161 -7.79 -6.77 3.63
C TYR A 161 -8.70 -5.63 4.05
N ILE A 162 -9.31 -4.91 3.11
CA ILE A 162 -10.27 -3.83 3.45
C ILE A 162 -11.44 -4.38 4.25
N ILE A 163 -11.96 -5.56 3.89
CA ILE A 163 -13.07 -6.19 4.61
C ILE A 163 -12.64 -6.58 6.03
N ILE A 164 -11.47 -7.22 6.18
CA ILE A 164 -10.93 -7.61 7.50
C ILE A 164 -10.69 -6.38 8.37
N LEU A 165 -10.00 -5.36 7.85
CA LEU A 165 -9.76 -4.13 8.61
C LEU A 165 -11.06 -3.37 8.91
N GLY A 166 -12.07 -3.47 8.04
CA GLY A 166 -13.41 -2.96 8.27
C GLY A 166 -14.12 -3.67 9.42
N TYR A 167 -13.96 -4.99 9.52
CA TYR A 167 -14.44 -5.78 10.65
C TYR A 167 -13.75 -5.37 11.96
N ASP A 168 -12.43 -5.23 11.96
CA ASP A 168 -11.68 -4.78 13.16
C ASP A 168 -12.07 -3.36 13.59
N ALA A 169 -12.28 -2.45 12.63
CA ALA A 169 -12.79 -1.12 12.92
C ALA A 169 -14.22 -1.16 13.48
N GLY A 170 -15.03 -2.14 13.09
CA GLY A 170 -16.34 -2.40 13.69
C GLY A 170 -16.24 -2.91 15.13
N LEU A 171 -15.31 -3.83 15.40
CA LEU A 171 -15.03 -4.32 16.75
C LEU A 171 -14.50 -3.22 17.67
N ALA A 172 -13.79 -2.23 17.13
CA ALA A 172 -13.29 -1.09 17.90
C ALA A 172 -14.37 -0.21 18.54
N PHE A 173 -15.64 -0.38 18.16
CA PHE A 173 -16.80 0.26 18.81
C PHE A 173 -17.25 -0.46 20.08
N PHE A 174 -16.77 -1.66 20.36
CA PHE A 174 -17.18 -2.46 21.51
C PHE A 174 -16.01 -2.63 22.45
N ARG A 175 -16.16 -2.18 23.70
CA ARG A 175 -15.18 -2.38 24.78
C ARG A 175 -15.87 -3.21 25.85
N ASP A 176 -15.35 -4.40 26.11
CA ASP A 176 -15.93 -5.34 27.07
C ASP A 176 -17.43 -5.64 26.83
N GLY A 177 -17.85 -5.62 25.57
CA GLY A 177 -19.24 -5.85 25.15
C GLY A 177 -20.13 -4.60 25.18
N GLU A 178 -19.66 -3.48 25.71
CA GLU A 178 -20.40 -2.21 25.71
C GLU A 178 -20.04 -1.33 24.51
N PHE A 179 -21.04 -0.67 23.94
CA PHE A 179 -20.83 0.27 22.85
C PHE A 179 -20.13 1.54 23.34
N GLY A 180 -18.97 1.86 22.76
CA GLY A 180 -18.16 3.01 23.11
C GLY A 180 -17.40 3.55 21.91
N VAL A 181 -17.45 4.86 21.72
CA VAL A 181 -16.67 5.56 20.69
C VAL A 181 -15.50 6.26 21.36
N GLY A 182 -14.28 5.92 20.95
CA GLY A 182 -13.06 6.60 21.39
C GLY A 182 -12.24 7.12 20.23
N VAL A 183 -11.13 7.80 20.57
CA VAL A 183 -10.18 8.32 19.58
C VAL A 183 -9.65 7.19 18.68
N GLY A 184 -9.32 6.03 19.26
CA GLY A 184 -8.83 4.88 18.47
C GLY A 184 -9.86 4.34 17.50
N THR A 185 -11.15 4.38 17.84
CA THR A 185 -12.25 3.99 16.94
C THR A 185 -12.26 4.90 15.71
N PHE A 186 -12.16 6.22 15.91
CA PHE A 186 -12.04 7.17 14.80
C PHE A 186 -10.78 6.94 13.95
N VAL A 187 -9.63 6.70 14.58
CA VAL A 187 -8.36 6.45 13.88
C VAL A 187 -8.46 5.21 13.00
N LEU A 188 -9.04 4.11 13.50
CA LEU A 188 -9.24 2.86 12.77
C LEU A 188 -10.26 2.99 11.63
N CYS A 189 -11.40 3.64 11.87
CA CYS A 189 -12.39 3.90 10.82
C CYS A 189 -11.79 4.76 9.70
N LEU A 190 -11.06 5.82 10.04
CA LEU A 190 -10.39 6.67 9.06
C LEU A 190 -9.34 5.88 8.28
N ASN A 191 -8.60 4.98 8.94
CA ASN A 191 -7.66 4.08 8.26
C ASN A 191 -8.34 3.23 7.19
N VAL A 192 -9.48 2.61 7.52
CA VAL A 192 -10.27 1.80 6.56
C VAL A 192 -10.76 2.66 5.40
N VAL A 193 -11.26 3.87 5.65
CA VAL A 193 -11.74 4.79 4.60
C VAL A 193 -10.60 5.20 3.66
N LEU A 194 -9.43 5.57 4.20
CA LEU A 194 -8.28 6.00 3.41
C LEU A 194 -7.71 4.85 2.56
N LEU A 195 -7.59 3.66 3.15
CA LEU A 195 -7.15 2.45 2.43
C LEU A 195 -8.17 2.04 1.36
N SER A 196 -9.47 2.15 1.66
CA SER A 196 -10.55 1.91 0.69
C SER A 196 -10.47 2.89 -0.48
N GLY A 197 -10.23 4.17 -0.23
CA GLY A 197 -10.04 5.19 -1.26
C GLY A 197 -8.85 4.87 -2.19
N TYR A 198 -7.77 4.33 -1.63
CA TYR A 198 -6.64 3.85 -2.43
C TYR A 198 -7.01 2.60 -3.26
N THR A 199 -7.55 1.56 -2.63
CA THR A 199 -7.89 0.29 -3.28
C THR A 199 -8.96 0.46 -4.35
N PHE A 200 -10.09 1.10 -4.01
CA PHE A 200 -11.21 1.28 -4.94
C PHE A 200 -11.00 2.45 -5.91
N GLY A 201 -9.98 3.28 -5.71
CA GLY A 201 -9.58 4.33 -6.67
C GLY A 201 -8.58 3.86 -7.74
N CYS A 202 -8.12 2.61 -7.71
CA CYS A 202 -7.08 2.15 -8.64
C CYS A 202 -7.61 1.88 -10.06
N HIS A 203 -6.72 1.91 -11.05
CA HIS A 203 -7.09 1.59 -12.44
C HIS A 203 -7.61 0.16 -12.60
N ALA A 204 -7.02 -0.82 -11.90
CA ALA A 204 -7.45 -2.20 -11.97
C ALA A 204 -8.91 -2.38 -11.49
N PHE A 205 -9.30 -1.72 -10.38
CA PHE A 205 -10.67 -1.74 -9.88
C PHE A 205 -11.64 -1.03 -10.82
N ARG A 206 -11.22 0.10 -11.39
CA ARG A 206 -11.99 0.81 -12.42
C ARG A 206 -12.32 -0.09 -13.62
N HIS A 207 -11.36 -0.87 -14.09
CA HIS A 207 -11.58 -1.84 -15.17
C HIS A 207 -12.47 -3.01 -14.73
N LEU A 208 -12.33 -3.47 -13.48
CA LEU A 208 -13.16 -4.54 -12.93
C LEU A 208 -14.64 -4.14 -12.83
N ILE A 209 -14.93 -2.94 -12.28
CA ILE A 209 -16.31 -2.48 -12.06
C ILE A 209 -16.97 -1.93 -13.33
N GLY A 210 -16.18 -1.49 -14.32
CA GLY A 210 -16.67 -0.94 -15.59
C GLY A 210 -17.28 -1.96 -16.55
N GLY A 211 -17.34 -3.25 -16.17
CA GLY A 211 -18.13 -4.25 -16.89
C GLY A 211 -17.51 -4.80 -18.18
N ARG A 212 -16.21 -4.55 -18.44
CA ARG A 212 -15.46 -5.09 -19.61
C ARG A 212 -16.16 -4.83 -20.97
N GLY A 213 -16.94 -3.76 -21.07
CA GLY A 213 -17.61 -3.37 -22.29
C GLY A 213 -16.69 -2.54 -23.20
N ASP A 214 -16.67 -2.87 -24.48
CA ASP A 214 -15.88 -2.14 -25.49
C ASP A 214 -16.66 -1.01 -26.16
N CYS A 215 -17.92 -0.79 -25.77
CA CYS A 215 -18.80 0.20 -26.38
C CYS A 215 -19.59 1.00 -25.34
N PHE A 216 -19.28 2.30 -25.23
CA PHE A 216 -20.00 3.20 -24.33
C PHE A 216 -21.36 3.68 -24.89
N SER A 217 -21.58 3.57 -26.20
CA SER A 217 -22.76 4.13 -26.90
C SER A 217 -23.73 3.08 -27.45
N CYS A 218 -23.41 1.78 -27.36
CA CYS A 218 -24.20 0.71 -28.00
C CYS A 218 -25.56 0.47 -27.34
N SER A 219 -25.74 0.90 -26.10
CA SER A 219 -27.01 0.78 -25.37
C SER A 219 -27.96 1.94 -25.66
N ALA A 220 -28.23 2.26 -26.94
CA ALA A 220 -29.29 3.20 -27.35
C ALA A 220 -29.44 4.49 -26.49
N GLY A 221 -28.32 5.09 -26.04
CA GLY A 221 -28.30 6.28 -25.19
C GLY A 221 -28.60 6.08 -23.68
N GLN A 222 -28.88 4.85 -23.23
CA GLN A 222 -29.06 4.53 -21.81
C GLN A 222 -27.72 4.27 -21.12
N GLU A 223 -27.44 5.03 -20.05
CA GLU A 223 -26.26 4.84 -19.23
C GLU A 223 -26.33 3.53 -18.43
N HIS A 224 -25.45 2.58 -18.74
CA HIS A 224 -25.38 1.31 -18.01
C HIS A 224 -24.78 1.50 -16.61
N LEU A 225 -25.21 0.66 -15.65
CA LEU A 225 -24.73 0.70 -14.25
C LEU A 225 -23.20 0.59 -14.17
N GLY A 226 -22.57 -0.19 -15.05
CA GLY A 226 -21.11 -0.29 -15.15
C GLY A 226 -20.43 1.04 -15.50
N HIS A 227 -21.01 1.84 -16.40
CA HIS A 227 -20.49 3.18 -16.74
C HIS A 227 -20.64 4.15 -15.58
N LYS A 228 -21.79 4.12 -14.88
CA LYS A 228 -22.00 4.94 -13.68
C LYS A 228 -20.93 4.63 -12.62
N ALA A 229 -20.72 3.35 -12.33
CA ALA A 229 -19.71 2.91 -11.37
C ALA A 229 -18.29 3.28 -11.83
N TRP A 230 -17.97 3.05 -13.09
CA TRP A 230 -16.70 3.44 -13.71
C TRP A 230 -16.45 4.95 -13.61
N LYS A 231 -17.48 5.79 -13.79
CA LYS A 231 -17.38 7.25 -13.69
C LYS A 231 -17.10 7.70 -12.26
N GLN A 232 -17.73 7.07 -11.26
CA GLN A 232 -17.43 7.35 -9.85
C GLN A 232 -16.00 6.94 -9.47
N VAL A 233 -15.57 5.73 -9.85
CA VAL A 233 -14.20 5.29 -9.62
C VAL A 233 -13.20 6.18 -10.36
N SER A 234 -13.53 6.66 -11.56
CA SER A 234 -12.69 7.59 -12.31
C SER A 234 -12.45 8.89 -11.55
N ARG A 235 -13.46 9.42 -10.83
CA ARG A 235 -13.28 10.60 -9.95
C ARG A 235 -12.27 10.33 -8.85
N LEU A 236 -12.38 9.18 -8.16
CA LEU A 236 -11.40 8.77 -7.14
C LEU A 236 -10.00 8.57 -7.74
N ASN A 237 -9.95 7.99 -8.94
CA ASN A 237 -8.71 7.68 -9.64
C ASN A 237 -7.90 8.93 -10.03
N THR A 238 -8.56 10.05 -10.34
CA THR A 238 -7.84 11.32 -10.64
C THR A 238 -6.89 11.76 -9.51
N ARG A 239 -7.20 11.37 -8.27
CA ARG A 239 -6.38 11.65 -7.08
C ARG A 239 -5.80 10.39 -6.47
N HIS A 240 -5.64 9.30 -7.24
CA HIS A 240 -5.14 8.02 -6.73
C HIS A 240 -3.78 8.13 -6.03
N MET A 241 -2.90 8.99 -6.54
CA MET A 241 -1.61 9.31 -5.90
C MET A 241 -1.79 9.90 -4.50
N MET A 242 -2.75 10.81 -4.31
CA MET A 242 -3.05 11.41 -3.01
C MET A 242 -3.55 10.34 -2.02
N TRP A 243 -4.47 9.49 -2.45
CA TRP A 243 -4.97 8.37 -1.64
C TRP A 243 -3.85 7.39 -1.25
N ALA A 244 -2.91 7.13 -2.16
CA ALA A 244 -1.77 6.26 -1.91
C ALA A 244 -0.89 6.77 -0.76
N TRP A 245 -0.57 8.06 -0.74
CA TRP A 245 0.27 8.67 0.30
C TRP A 245 -0.46 8.84 1.61
N ILE A 246 -1.67 9.40 1.60
CA ILE A 246 -2.42 9.63 2.83
C ILE A 246 -2.72 8.30 3.53
N SER A 247 -3.10 7.26 2.79
CA SER A 247 -3.34 5.93 3.38
C SER A 247 -2.06 5.27 3.92
N MET A 248 -0.91 5.44 3.25
CA MET A 248 0.37 4.89 3.74
C MET A 248 0.86 5.61 4.99
N ILE A 249 0.76 6.94 5.04
CA ILE A 249 1.12 7.69 6.25
C ILE A 249 0.16 7.33 7.38
N TRP A 250 -1.14 7.31 7.11
CA TRP A 250 -2.15 7.06 8.13
C TRP A 250 -2.11 5.65 8.69
N VAL A 251 -1.79 4.61 7.89
CA VAL A 251 -1.65 3.25 8.43
C VAL A 251 -0.47 3.15 9.41
N GLY A 252 0.63 3.86 9.13
CA GLY A 252 1.75 3.99 10.08
C GLY A 252 1.38 4.75 11.35
N VAL A 253 0.64 5.86 11.21
CA VAL A 253 0.09 6.62 12.35
C VAL A 253 -0.86 5.77 13.18
N THR A 254 -1.70 4.95 12.54
CA THR A 254 -2.65 4.06 13.23
C THR A 254 -1.91 3.01 14.04
N ASP A 255 -0.90 2.36 13.48
CA ASP A 255 -0.06 1.40 14.23
C ASP A 255 0.65 2.09 15.40
N PHE A 256 1.27 3.24 15.15
CA PHE A 256 1.95 3.99 16.20
C PHE A 256 1.00 4.41 17.32
N TYR A 257 -0.21 4.87 16.97
CA TYR A 257 -1.23 5.22 17.95
C TYR A 257 -1.59 4.03 18.84
N VAL A 258 -1.94 2.87 18.25
CA VAL A 258 -2.30 1.67 18.99
C VAL A 258 -1.15 1.24 19.91
N ARG A 259 0.08 1.28 19.40
CA ARG A 259 1.29 0.97 20.15
C ARG A 259 1.55 1.89 21.34
N MET A 260 1.21 3.16 21.23
CA MET A 260 1.39 4.12 22.32
C MET A 260 0.32 4.00 23.42
N VAL A 261 -0.82 3.37 23.12
CA VAL A 261 -1.93 3.19 24.06
C VAL A 261 -2.10 1.75 24.54
N SER A 262 -1.26 0.82 24.06
CA SER A 262 -1.21 -0.60 24.44
C SER A 262 -0.36 -0.86 25.68
#